data_AF-A0A843YSZ9-F1
#
_entry.id   AF-A0A843YSZ9-F1
#
_cell.length_a   1.000
_cell.length_b   1.000
_cell.length_c   1.000
_cell.angle_alpha   90.00
_cell.angle_beta   90.00
_cell.angle_gamma   90.00
#
_symmetry.space_group_name_H-M   'P 1'
#
loop_
_entity.id
_entity.type
_entity.pdbx_description
1 polymer ?
#
loop_
_entity_poly.entity_id
_entity_poly.type
_entity_poly.pdbx_seq_one_letter_code
_entity_poly.pdbx_strand_id
1 'polypeptide(L)'
;MKVFITGATGFIGGSVAARLVAEGYSVRGLVRTEAQAALLAQRGIEPVLGMLEDADVLTREAQSADAVVNAASSDNVLAVTTLLDALAGSNKAFIHTSGSSVVGDDARGEWASEQIFDEATVYTPAPEKAKRAALDKLILDAVKRGVHSIILCNTMIYGNGLGLNPHSVQIPPLVAQARKSGIARFVGKGVNIWSNVHIADVAELYLLALKKASAGSFYYVENGQASYAEIVTAIAERLGLGAPQPWPVEAAIEEWGFGHAVYSFGSNSRVSAQRARTELGWLPEHRSVIEWVKRDMKLDK
;
A
#
# COMPACT_ATOMS: atom_id res chain seq x y z
N MET A 1 5.81 -10.07 21.26
CA MET A 1 6.20 -8.73 20.81
C MET A 1 4.98 -7.82 20.86
N LYS A 2 5.14 -6.59 21.36
CA LYS A 2 4.12 -5.54 21.35
C LYS A 2 4.35 -4.61 20.15
N VAL A 3 3.37 -4.50 19.27
CA VAL A 3 3.49 -3.70 18.04
C VAL A 3 2.47 -2.56 18.06
N PHE A 4 2.93 -1.33 17.86
CA PHE A 4 2.06 -0.18 17.66
C PHE A 4 1.86 0.09 16.16
N ILE A 5 0.62 0.24 15.72
CA ILE A 5 0.26 0.40 14.31
C ILE A 5 -0.56 1.67 14.11
N THR A 6 -0.08 2.56 13.24
CA THR A 6 -0.92 3.63 12.68
C THR A 6 -1.66 3.09 11.46
N GLY A 7 -2.91 3.50 11.27
CA GLY A 7 -3.72 3.04 10.14
C GLY A 7 -4.28 1.62 10.31
N ALA A 8 -4.40 1.15 11.57
CA ALA A 8 -4.94 -0.17 11.91
C ALA A 8 -6.38 -0.40 11.43
N THR A 9 -7.12 0.67 11.09
CA THR A 9 -8.46 0.56 10.51
C THR A 9 -8.46 0.41 8.98
N GLY A 10 -7.33 0.68 8.32
CA GLY A 10 -7.22 0.73 6.86
C GLY A 10 -6.99 -0.64 6.22
N PHE A 11 -6.92 -0.65 4.89
CA PHE A 11 -6.74 -1.85 4.08
C PHE A 11 -5.43 -2.59 4.41
N ILE A 12 -4.30 -1.87 4.37
CA ILE A 12 -2.98 -2.42 4.70
C ILE A 12 -2.84 -2.62 6.21
N GLY A 13 -2.92 -1.54 6.99
CA GLY A 13 -2.64 -1.59 8.42
C GLY A 13 -3.55 -2.56 9.19
N GLY A 14 -4.83 -2.67 8.82
CA GLY A 14 -5.74 -3.64 9.44
C GLY A 14 -5.45 -5.09 9.05
N SER A 15 -5.03 -5.35 7.81
CA SER A 15 -4.65 -6.70 7.37
C SER A 15 -3.32 -7.14 7.99
N VAL A 16 -2.35 -6.22 8.10
CA VAL A 16 -1.11 -6.43 8.85
C VAL A 16 -1.42 -6.69 10.33
N ALA A 17 -2.26 -5.86 10.96
CA ALA A 17 -2.66 -6.05 12.36
C ALA A 17 -3.28 -7.43 12.61
N ALA A 18 -4.22 -7.85 11.76
CA ALA A 18 -4.83 -9.17 11.83
C ALA A 18 -3.79 -10.30 11.70
N ARG A 19 -2.85 -10.17 10.76
CA ARG A 19 -1.78 -11.15 10.56
C ARG A 19 -0.82 -11.23 11.75
N LEU A 20 -0.50 -10.11 12.38
CA LEU A 20 0.36 -10.06 13.57
C LEU A 20 -0.35 -10.61 14.81
N VAL A 21 -1.65 -10.34 14.99
CA VAL A 21 -2.46 -10.96 16.05
C VAL A 21 -2.50 -12.48 15.87
N ALA A 22 -2.68 -12.97 14.65
CA ALA A 22 -2.66 -14.41 14.35
C ALA A 22 -1.30 -15.07 14.67
N GLU A 23 -0.20 -14.31 14.60
CA GLU A 23 1.14 -14.74 15.01
C GLU A 23 1.33 -14.75 16.55
N GLY A 24 0.35 -14.23 17.31
CA GLY A 24 0.43 -14.10 18.77
C GLY A 24 1.10 -12.80 19.24
N TYR A 25 1.19 -11.77 18.40
CA TYR A 25 1.69 -10.46 18.84
C TYR A 25 0.59 -9.64 19.52
N SER A 26 0.99 -8.84 20.51
CA SER A 26 0.10 -7.86 21.14
C SER A 26 0.06 -6.61 20.27
N VAL A 27 -1.04 -6.37 19.56
CA VAL A 27 -1.14 -5.25 18.63
C VAL A 27 -1.94 -4.12 19.24
N ARG A 28 -1.39 -2.91 19.21
CA ARG A 28 -2.08 -1.66 19.55
C ARG A 28 -2.28 -0.83 18.30
N GLY A 29 -3.51 -0.41 18.03
CA GLY A 29 -3.87 0.28 16.79
C GLY A 29 -4.45 1.66 17.02
N LEU A 30 -3.89 2.68 16.37
CA LEU A 30 -4.41 4.05 16.41
C LEU A 30 -5.76 4.15 15.70
N VAL A 31 -6.76 4.74 16.36
CA VAL A 31 -8.12 4.96 15.85
C VAL A 31 -8.62 6.35 16.24
N ARG A 32 -9.48 6.93 15.39
CA ARG A 32 -9.95 8.31 15.57
C ARG A 32 -11.23 8.43 16.41
N THR A 33 -11.96 7.33 16.59
CA THR A 33 -13.30 7.35 17.22
C THR A 33 -13.52 6.14 18.10
N GLU A 34 -14.35 6.32 19.14
CA GLU A 34 -14.76 5.24 20.06
C GLU A 34 -15.48 4.09 19.34
N ALA A 35 -16.29 4.41 18.33
CA ALA A 35 -16.96 3.40 17.51
C ALA A 35 -15.95 2.49 16.78
N GLN A 36 -14.90 3.08 16.21
CA GLN A 36 -13.80 2.32 15.61
C GLN A 36 -13.00 1.55 16.65
N ALA A 37 -12.78 2.13 17.84
CA ALA A 37 -12.09 1.48 18.95
C ALA A 37 -12.79 0.17 19.35
N ALA A 38 -14.11 0.21 19.54
CA ALA A 38 -14.90 -0.97 19.88
C ALA A 38 -14.81 -2.06 18.80
N LEU A 39 -14.91 -1.69 17.52
CA LEU A 39 -14.80 -2.64 16.41
C LEU A 39 -13.39 -3.22 16.27
N LEU A 40 -12.35 -2.43 16.58
CA LEU A 40 -10.97 -2.87 16.52
C LEU A 40 -10.64 -3.84 17.67
N ALA A 41 -11.16 -3.56 18.88
CA ALA A 41 -11.04 -4.44 20.04
C ALA A 41 -11.66 -5.83 19.80
N GLN A 42 -12.81 -5.89 19.11
CA GLN A 42 -13.44 -7.16 18.71
C GLN A 42 -12.56 -8.03 17.80
N ARG A 43 -11.52 -7.45 17.18
CA ARG A 43 -10.56 -8.15 16.31
C ARG A 43 -9.26 -8.50 17.03
N GLY A 44 -9.24 -8.41 18.36
CA GLY A 44 -8.05 -8.72 19.17
C GLY A 44 -6.95 -7.67 19.09
N ILE A 45 -7.28 -6.46 18.61
CA ILE A 45 -6.35 -5.34 18.51
C ILE A 45 -6.74 -4.30 19.56
N GLU A 46 -5.82 -3.96 20.45
CA GLU A 46 -6.06 -2.99 21.51
C GLU A 46 -6.12 -1.57 20.91
N PRO A 47 -7.25 -0.85 21.02
CA PRO A 47 -7.38 0.45 20.39
C PRO A 47 -6.64 1.54 21.18
N VAL A 48 -6.03 2.48 20.44
CA VAL A 48 -5.48 3.72 20.98
C VAL A 48 -6.23 4.88 20.33
N LEU A 49 -6.94 5.68 21.12
CA LEU A 49 -7.58 6.89 20.61
C LEU A 49 -6.55 7.98 20.35
N GLY A 50 -6.61 8.53 19.15
CA GLY A 50 -5.80 9.67 18.73
C GLY A 50 -5.78 9.86 17.22
N MET A 51 -5.09 10.91 16.80
CA MET A 51 -4.86 11.28 15.41
C MET A 51 -3.35 11.28 15.11
N LEU A 52 -3.00 11.46 13.83
CA LEU A 52 -1.60 11.50 13.41
C LEU A 52 -0.90 12.79 13.86
N GLU A 53 -1.69 13.79 14.24
CA GLU A 53 -1.27 15.08 14.75
C GLU A 53 -1.01 15.07 16.26
N ASP A 54 -1.46 14.03 16.98
CA ASP A 54 -1.32 13.91 18.43
C ASP A 54 0.08 13.39 18.80
N ALA A 55 1.08 14.27 18.74
CA ALA A 55 2.48 13.91 18.92
C ALA A 55 2.77 13.19 20.25
N ASP A 56 2.11 13.60 21.34
CA ASP A 56 2.24 12.97 22.66
C ASP A 56 1.73 11.52 22.67
N VAL A 57 0.63 11.25 21.97
CA VAL A 57 0.07 9.89 21.84
C VAL A 57 1.01 9.03 21.03
N LEU A 58 1.44 9.50 19.86
CA LEU A 58 2.36 8.76 19.00
C LEU A 58 3.69 8.45 19.71
N THR A 59 4.24 9.44 20.43
CA THR A 59 5.49 9.29 21.17
C THR A 59 5.38 8.24 22.27
N ARG A 60 4.36 8.35 23.13
CA ARG A 60 4.13 7.40 24.22
C ARG A 60 3.94 5.99 23.72
N GLU A 61 3.10 5.80 22.70
CA GLU A 61 2.81 4.47 22.16
C GLU A 61 4.03 3.85 21.49
N ALA A 62 4.78 4.62 20.69
CA ALA A 62 6.01 4.17 20.05
C ALA A 62 7.08 3.75 21.08
N GLN A 63 7.31 4.57 22.10
CA GLN A 63 8.27 4.25 23.17
C GLN A 63 7.86 2.98 23.94
N SER A 64 6.57 2.77 24.14
CA SER A 64 6.02 1.63 24.88
C SER A 64 5.95 0.32 24.08
N ALA A 65 6.17 0.37 22.76
CA ALA A 65 6.12 -0.78 21.86
C ALA A 65 7.52 -1.38 21.63
N ASP A 66 7.58 -2.63 21.16
CA ASP A 66 8.81 -3.27 20.69
C ASP A 66 9.08 -2.91 19.22
N ALA A 67 8.02 -2.63 18.45
CA ALA A 67 8.09 -2.21 17.05
C ALA A 67 6.91 -1.30 16.69
N VAL A 68 7.11 -0.48 15.65
CA VAL A 68 6.09 0.40 15.08
C VAL A 68 5.88 0.09 13.60
N VAL A 69 4.61 0.00 13.18
CA VAL A 69 4.22 -0.06 11.77
C VAL A 69 3.44 1.21 11.42
N ASN A 70 4.02 2.06 10.57
CA ASN A 70 3.32 3.22 10.03
C ASN A 70 2.61 2.84 8.72
N ALA A 71 1.30 2.63 8.78
CA ALA A 71 0.46 2.29 7.63
C ALA A 71 -0.74 3.24 7.43
N ALA A 72 -0.77 4.37 8.14
CA ALA A 72 -1.84 5.36 8.00
C ALA A 72 -1.69 6.27 6.79
N SER A 73 -0.46 6.73 6.50
CA SER A 73 -0.13 7.60 5.39
C SER A 73 1.36 7.51 5.06
N SER A 74 1.67 7.42 3.78
CA SER A 74 3.02 7.47 3.24
C SER A 74 3.55 8.90 3.06
N ASP A 75 2.71 9.92 3.28
CA ASP A 75 3.05 11.32 3.01
C ASP A 75 2.99 12.21 4.27
N ASN A 76 2.56 11.67 5.42
CA ASN A 76 2.46 12.45 6.66
C ASN A 76 3.83 12.58 7.33
N VAL A 77 4.56 13.63 6.97
CA VAL A 77 5.90 13.94 7.50
C VAL A 77 5.87 14.09 9.03
N LEU A 78 4.88 14.79 9.59
CA LEU A 78 4.78 15.04 11.03
C LEU A 78 4.71 13.75 11.85
N ALA A 79 3.83 12.83 11.45
CA ALA A 79 3.70 11.54 12.12
C ALA A 79 4.97 10.71 11.99
N VAL A 80 5.60 10.68 10.80
CA VAL A 80 6.85 9.96 10.58
C VAL A 80 7.96 10.51 11.47
N THR A 81 8.20 11.83 11.46
CA THR A 81 9.28 12.41 12.27
C THR A 81 9.02 12.20 13.76
N THR A 82 7.78 12.35 14.22
CA THR A 82 7.42 12.07 15.63
C THR A 82 7.73 10.64 16.03
N LEU A 83 7.35 9.66 15.21
CA LEU A 83 7.61 8.25 15.49
C LEU A 83 9.11 7.92 15.45
N LEU A 84 9.85 8.47 14.47
CA LEU A 84 11.30 8.29 14.39
C LEU A 84 12.03 8.91 15.58
N ASP A 85 11.63 10.12 16.00
CA ASP A 85 12.20 10.80 17.16
C ASP A 85 11.93 10.03 18.45
N ALA A 86 10.71 9.50 18.61
CA ALA A 86 10.34 8.68 19.76
C ALA A 86 11.13 7.37 19.85
N LEU A 87 11.60 6.84 18.73
CA LEU A 87 12.37 5.59 18.64
C LEU A 87 13.89 5.80 18.61
N ALA A 88 14.39 7.03 18.57
CA ALA A 88 15.82 7.31 18.46
C ALA A 88 16.62 6.66 19.61
N GLY A 89 17.74 6.01 19.25
CA GLY A 89 18.63 5.31 20.19
C GLY A 89 18.09 3.97 20.72
N SER A 90 16.87 3.58 20.38
CA SER A 90 16.24 2.35 20.91
C SER A 90 16.58 1.09 20.12
N ASN A 91 17.07 1.24 18.88
CA ASN A 91 17.22 0.16 17.88
C ASN A 91 15.93 -0.65 17.62
N LYS A 92 14.75 -0.14 18.02
CA LYS A 92 13.46 -0.77 17.76
C LYS A 92 13.08 -0.64 16.29
N ALA A 93 12.32 -1.63 15.80
CA ALA A 93 11.88 -1.69 14.41
C ALA A 93 10.83 -0.60 14.11
N PHE A 94 11.03 0.11 13.01
CA PHE A 94 10.07 1.03 12.42
C PHE A 94 9.83 0.64 10.96
N ILE A 95 8.67 0.05 10.67
CA ILE A 95 8.27 -0.26 9.29
C ILE A 95 7.41 0.89 8.76
N HIS A 96 7.84 1.49 7.66
CA HIS A 96 7.07 2.48 6.92
C HIS A 96 6.44 1.88 5.65
N THR A 97 5.15 2.15 5.48
CA THR A 97 4.40 1.82 4.26
C THR A 97 4.61 2.92 3.23
N SER A 98 5.47 2.69 2.23
CA SER A 98 5.58 3.55 1.04
C SER A 98 4.77 2.95 -0.12
N GLY A 99 4.86 3.55 -1.31
CA GLY A 99 4.14 3.09 -2.50
C GLY A 99 4.88 3.33 -3.81
N SER A 100 4.89 2.31 -4.68
CA SER A 100 5.66 2.24 -5.94
C SER A 100 5.31 3.31 -6.95
N SER A 101 4.25 4.09 -6.72
CA SER A 101 3.99 5.32 -7.47
C SER A 101 5.15 6.33 -7.45
N VAL A 102 6.16 6.14 -6.58
CA VAL A 102 7.41 6.92 -6.61
C VAL A 102 8.20 6.74 -7.91
N VAL A 103 8.11 5.58 -8.56
CA VAL A 103 8.66 5.30 -9.90
C VAL A 103 7.61 5.47 -11.01
N GLY A 104 6.47 6.08 -10.69
CA GLY A 104 5.38 6.29 -11.64
C GLY A 104 5.73 7.32 -12.71
N ASP A 105 5.33 7.06 -13.95
CA ASP A 105 5.50 7.97 -15.09
C ASP A 105 4.20 8.73 -15.46
N ASP A 106 4.28 9.57 -16.51
CA ASP A 106 3.13 10.28 -17.10
C ASP A 106 2.67 9.61 -18.41
N ALA A 107 2.53 8.27 -18.41
CA ALA A 107 2.14 7.54 -19.62
C ALA A 107 0.71 7.82 -20.10
N ARG A 108 -0.17 8.27 -19.20
CA ARG A 108 -1.60 8.56 -19.47
C ARG A 108 -2.35 7.42 -20.17
N GLY A 109 -1.91 6.18 -19.95
CA GLY A 109 -2.44 4.98 -20.58
C GLY A 109 -2.07 4.80 -22.05
N GLU A 110 -1.22 5.65 -22.62
CA GLU A 110 -0.91 5.69 -24.05
C GLU A 110 0.24 4.77 -24.47
N TRP A 111 1.11 4.41 -23.54
CA TRP A 111 2.27 3.55 -23.81
C TRP A 111 2.65 2.71 -22.57
N ALA A 112 3.21 1.53 -22.83
CA ALA A 112 3.73 0.63 -21.81
C ALA A 112 5.23 0.88 -21.63
N SER A 113 5.68 1.07 -20.39
CA SER A 113 7.10 1.18 -20.09
C SER A 113 7.75 -0.20 -20.09
N GLU A 114 8.91 -0.37 -20.73
CA GLU A 114 9.72 -1.59 -20.61
C GLU A 114 10.57 -1.61 -19.32
N GLN A 115 10.75 -0.45 -18.67
CA GLN A 115 11.56 -0.32 -17.46
C GLN A 115 10.94 -1.06 -16.28
N ILE A 116 11.74 -1.86 -15.58
CA ILE A 116 11.41 -2.47 -14.30
C ILE A 116 12.42 -1.94 -13.27
N PHE A 117 11.94 -1.41 -12.15
CA PHE A 117 12.79 -0.86 -11.10
C PHE A 117 13.03 -1.89 -10.00
N ASP A 118 14.28 -2.05 -9.59
CA ASP A 118 14.67 -2.74 -8.36
C ASP A 118 15.28 -1.76 -7.35
N GLU A 119 15.67 -2.25 -6.18
CA GLU A 119 16.23 -1.41 -5.12
C GLU A 119 17.59 -0.79 -5.46
N ALA A 120 18.29 -1.28 -6.50
CA ALA A 120 19.56 -0.73 -6.98
C ALA A 120 19.37 0.29 -8.10
N THR A 121 18.17 0.35 -8.70
CA THR A 121 17.87 1.22 -9.84
C THR A 121 17.89 2.68 -9.40
N VAL A 122 18.78 3.46 -9.99
CA VAL A 122 18.85 4.91 -9.78
C VAL A 122 17.87 5.60 -10.72
N TYR A 123 17.01 6.46 -10.16
CA TYR A 123 16.04 7.23 -10.93
C TYR A 123 15.78 8.59 -10.29
N THR A 124 15.24 9.50 -11.09
CA THR A 124 14.74 10.79 -10.61
C THR A 124 13.22 10.71 -10.49
N PRO A 125 12.65 10.80 -9.28
CA PRO A 125 11.20 10.81 -9.11
C PRO A 125 10.57 11.99 -9.85
N ALA A 126 9.36 11.80 -10.38
CA ALA A 126 8.56 12.92 -10.88
C ALA A 126 8.38 14.00 -9.79
N PRO A 127 8.25 15.29 -10.14
CA PRO A 127 8.12 16.38 -9.17
C PRO A 127 7.03 16.14 -8.11
N GLU A 128 5.90 15.56 -8.52
CA GLU A 128 4.75 15.25 -7.68
C GLU A 128 5.04 14.13 -6.66
N LYS A 129 6.09 13.33 -6.92
CA LYS A 129 6.53 12.19 -6.09
C LYS A 129 7.81 12.47 -5.31
N ALA A 130 8.51 13.56 -5.63
CA ALA A 130 9.77 13.93 -5.01
C ALA A 130 9.68 14.05 -3.47
N LYS A 131 8.56 14.56 -2.94
CA LYS A 131 8.34 14.65 -1.49
C LYS A 131 8.32 13.28 -0.80
N ARG A 132 7.65 12.29 -1.40
CA ARG A 132 7.61 10.92 -0.86
C ARG A 132 8.98 10.26 -0.93
N ALA A 133 9.67 10.37 -2.06
CA ALA A 133 11.02 9.83 -2.20
C ALA A 133 12.02 10.46 -1.21
N ALA A 134 11.89 11.77 -0.94
CA ALA A 134 12.68 12.45 0.09
C ALA A 134 12.34 11.96 1.51
N LEU A 135 11.07 11.71 1.80
CA LEU A 135 10.64 11.14 3.09
C LEU A 135 11.17 9.71 3.26
N ASP A 136 11.11 8.87 2.23
CA ASP A 136 11.68 7.53 2.23
C ASP A 136 13.18 7.58 2.54
N LYS A 137 13.92 8.49 1.91
CA LYS A 137 15.35 8.70 2.20
C LYS A 137 15.57 9.11 3.67
N LEU A 138 14.77 10.03 4.20
CA LEU A 138 14.85 10.45 5.60
C LEU A 138 14.62 9.28 6.56
N ILE A 139 13.66 8.41 6.26
CA ILE A 139 13.36 7.21 7.06
C ILE A 139 14.53 6.23 7.02
N LEU A 140 15.12 5.96 5.85
CA LEU A 140 16.29 5.09 5.73
C LEU A 140 17.49 5.65 6.49
N ASP A 141 17.69 6.97 6.47
CA ASP A 141 18.76 7.64 7.22
C ASP A 141 18.57 7.58 8.75
N ALA A 142 17.37 7.22 9.25
CA ALA A 142 17.10 7.10 10.68
C ALA A 142 17.95 6.01 11.38
N VAL A 143 18.54 5.08 10.64
CA VAL A 143 19.52 4.12 11.18
C VAL A 143 20.71 4.83 11.85
N LYS A 144 21.11 6.01 11.34
CA LYS A 144 22.19 6.82 11.91
C LYS A 144 21.84 7.35 13.30
N ARG A 145 20.56 7.36 13.65
CA ARG A 145 20.01 7.78 14.95
C ARG A 145 19.63 6.59 15.83
N GLY A 146 20.01 5.37 15.46
CA GLY A 146 19.68 4.16 16.22
C GLY A 146 18.20 3.75 16.13
N VAL A 147 17.58 3.93 14.96
CA VAL A 147 16.26 3.37 14.65
C VAL A 147 16.44 2.24 13.63
N HIS A 148 15.85 1.07 13.87
CA HIS A 148 15.86 -0.03 12.90
C HIS A 148 14.76 0.23 11.86
N SER A 149 14.99 1.19 10.98
CA SER A 149 14.02 1.61 9.97
C SER A 149 13.98 0.65 8.78
N ILE A 150 12.77 0.36 8.29
CA ILE A 150 12.51 -0.51 7.15
C ILE A 150 11.41 0.15 6.30
N ILE A 151 11.55 0.14 4.98
CA ILE A 151 10.52 0.59 4.05
C ILE A 151 9.98 -0.58 3.24
N LEU A 152 8.66 -0.72 3.24
CA LEU A 152 7.94 -1.59 2.32
C LEU A 152 7.19 -0.73 1.32
N CYS A 153 7.70 -0.70 0.08
CA CYS A 153 7.20 0.12 -1.02
C CYS A 153 6.17 -0.68 -1.83
N ASN A 154 4.90 -0.53 -1.46
CA ASN A 154 3.84 -1.38 -1.98
C ASN A 154 3.40 -0.98 -3.39
N THR A 155 3.06 -1.97 -4.20
CA THR A 155 2.51 -1.76 -5.55
C THR A 155 0.98 -1.65 -5.54
N MET A 156 0.29 -1.88 -6.66
CA MET A 156 -1.17 -1.97 -6.66
C MET A 156 -1.58 -3.17 -5.80
N ILE A 157 -2.17 -2.90 -4.65
CA ILE A 157 -2.64 -3.97 -3.77
C ILE A 157 -4.09 -4.31 -4.10
N TYR A 158 -4.38 -5.59 -4.33
CA TYR A 158 -5.72 -6.14 -4.53
C TYR A 158 -6.03 -7.21 -3.47
N GLY A 159 -7.25 -7.75 -3.48
CA GLY A 159 -7.68 -8.75 -2.52
C GLY A 159 -8.75 -8.23 -1.55
N ASN A 160 -9.12 -9.10 -0.62
CA ASN A 160 -10.10 -8.81 0.43
C ASN A 160 -9.38 -8.40 1.72
N GLY A 161 -9.43 -7.12 2.08
CA GLY A 161 -8.77 -6.61 3.28
C GLY A 161 -9.46 -7.06 4.57
N LEU A 162 -8.69 -7.17 5.65
CA LEU A 162 -9.20 -7.55 6.99
C LEU A 162 -9.34 -6.34 7.93
N GLY A 163 -9.00 -5.14 7.47
CA GLY A 163 -9.22 -3.87 8.18
C GLY A 163 -10.69 -3.49 8.31
N LEU A 164 -10.98 -2.42 9.07
CA LEU A 164 -12.36 -1.91 9.17
C LEU A 164 -12.83 -1.35 7.82
N ASN A 165 -11.91 -0.74 7.08
CA ASN A 165 -12.06 -0.47 5.66
C ASN A 165 -11.37 -1.60 4.85
N PRO A 166 -12.14 -2.49 4.21
CA PRO A 166 -11.60 -3.64 3.49
C PRO A 166 -11.27 -3.34 2.02
N HIS A 167 -11.43 -2.10 1.55
CA HIS A 167 -11.32 -1.74 0.14
C HIS A 167 -9.92 -1.24 -0.24
N SER A 168 -9.40 -1.73 -1.36
CA SER A 168 -8.21 -1.18 -2.00
C SER A 168 -8.50 0.14 -2.73
N VAL A 169 -7.45 0.80 -3.25
CA VAL A 169 -7.57 2.16 -3.81
C VAL A 169 -7.88 2.18 -5.31
N GLN A 170 -7.42 1.20 -6.08
CA GLN A 170 -7.47 1.26 -7.55
C GLN A 170 -8.65 0.48 -8.16
N ILE A 171 -8.91 -0.75 -7.71
CA ILE A 171 -9.99 -1.57 -8.29
C ILE A 171 -11.40 -1.03 -7.96
N PRO A 172 -11.72 -0.62 -6.72
CA PRO A 172 -13.09 -0.20 -6.39
C PRO A 172 -13.60 1.00 -7.19
N PRO A 173 -12.83 2.07 -7.45
CA PRO A 173 -13.28 3.16 -8.33
C PRO A 173 -13.57 2.71 -9.77
N LEU A 174 -12.79 1.78 -10.33
CA LEU A 174 -13.04 1.22 -11.66
C LEU A 174 -14.37 0.44 -11.68
N VAL A 175 -14.63 -0.37 -10.66
CA VAL A 175 -15.89 -1.12 -10.51
C VAL A 175 -17.07 -0.15 -10.33
N ALA A 176 -16.93 0.85 -9.48
CA ALA A 176 -17.97 1.86 -9.24
C ALA A 176 -18.32 2.62 -10.52
N GLN A 177 -17.30 3.00 -11.30
CA GLN A 177 -17.51 3.64 -12.58
C GLN A 177 -18.19 2.73 -13.60
N ALA A 178 -17.72 1.49 -13.74
CA ALA A 178 -18.29 0.52 -14.68
C ALA A 178 -19.78 0.28 -14.39
N ARG A 179 -20.15 0.19 -13.11
CA ARG A 179 -21.55 0.10 -12.66
C ARG A 179 -22.33 1.37 -12.96
N LYS A 180 -21.78 2.55 -12.65
CA LYS A 180 -22.43 3.85 -12.85
C LYS A 180 -22.78 4.09 -14.32
N SER A 181 -21.89 3.76 -15.26
CA SER A 181 -22.10 4.04 -16.68
C SER A 181 -22.54 2.84 -17.52
N GLY A 182 -22.60 1.63 -16.95
CA GLY A 182 -22.83 0.39 -17.70
C GLY A 182 -21.71 0.01 -18.68
N ILE A 183 -20.54 0.64 -18.57
CA ILE A 183 -19.40 0.47 -19.49
C ILE A 183 -18.12 0.52 -18.66
N ALA A 184 -17.35 -0.57 -18.65
CA ALA A 184 -16.04 -0.59 -18.03
C ALA A 184 -15.03 0.20 -18.89
N ARG A 185 -14.24 1.08 -18.27
CA ARG A 185 -13.31 1.95 -18.99
C ARG A 185 -11.91 1.98 -18.38
N PHE A 186 -10.91 2.11 -19.26
CA PHE A 186 -9.50 2.34 -18.90
C PHE A 186 -9.03 3.67 -19.52
N VAL A 187 -8.07 4.34 -18.89
CA VAL A 187 -7.56 5.64 -19.37
C VAL A 187 -6.72 5.45 -20.63
N GLY A 188 -6.92 6.30 -21.64
CA GLY A 188 -6.17 6.25 -22.90
C GLY A 188 -6.36 4.90 -23.60
N LYS A 189 -5.24 4.28 -24.01
CA LYS A 189 -5.22 2.92 -24.58
C LYS A 189 -5.19 1.81 -23.52
N GLY A 190 -5.03 2.14 -22.24
CA GLY A 190 -4.97 1.19 -21.13
C GLY A 190 -3.77 0.25 -21.15
N VAL A 191 -2.75 0.53 -21.97
CA VAL A 191 -1.59 -0.35 -22.14
C VAL A 191 -0.54 -0.16 -21.05
N ASN A 192 -0.71 0.84 -20.19
CA ASN A 192 0.16 1.09 -19.05
C ASN A 192 0.07 -0.04 -18.03
N ILE A 193 1.21 -0.43 -17.47
CA ILE A 193 1.38 -1.63 -16.64
C ILE A 193 1.73 -1.27 -15.21
N TRP A 194 1.04 -1.90 -14.27
CA TRP A 194 1.39 -1.86 -12.85
C TRP A 194 1.76 -3.25 -12.34
N SER A 195 2.87 -3.31 -11.61
CA SER A 195 3.11 -4.40 -10.66
C SER A 195 1.97 -4.42 -9.63
N ASN A 196 1.61 -5.61 -9.18
CA ASN A 196 0.51 -5.81 -8.25
C ASN A 196 0.82 -6.90 -7.23
N VAL A 197 0.11 -6.89 -6.11
CA VAL A 197 0.28 -7.86 -5.03
C VAL A 197 -1.02 -8.07 -4.27
N HIS A 198 -1.28 -9.30 -3.83
CA HIS A 198 -2.43 -9.60 -3.01
C HIS A 198 -2.20 -9.16 -1.55
N ILE A 199 -3.23 -8.59 -0.90
CA ILE A 199 -3.15 -8.04 0.46
C ILE A 199 -2.66 -9.04 1.52
N ALA A 200 -2.96 -10.33 1.36
CA ALA A 200 -2.46 -11.35 2.28
C ALA A 200 -0.95 -11.58 2.13
N ASP A 201 -0.43 -11.55 0.89
CA ASP A 201 1.03 -11.64 0.65
C ASP A 201 1.75 -10.41 1.19
N VAL A 202 1.12 -9.22 1.08
CA VAL A 202 1.62 -7.99 1.72
C VAL A 202 1.71 -8.19 3.22
N ALA A 203 0.64 -8.64 3.87
CA ALA A 203 0.64 -8.83 5.32
C ALA A 203 1.71 -9.82 5.80
N GLU A 204 1.96 -10.89 5.04
CA GLU A 204 3.05 -11.84 5.31
C GLU A 204 4.42 -11.17 5.20
N LEU A 205 4.65 -10.34 4.18
CA LEU A 205 5.92 -9.63 4.04
C LEU A 205 6.18 -8.66 5.20
N TYR A 206 5.15 -8.00 5.74
CA TYR A 206 5.31 -7.14 6.92
C TYR A 206 5.78 -7.93 8.14
N LEU A 207 5.24 -9.14 8.34
CA LEU A 207 5.72 -10.01 9.41
C LEU A 207 7.18 -10.44 9.17
N LEU A 208 7.52 -10.88 7.95
CA LEU A 208 8.88 -11.30 7.62
C LEU A 208 9.87 -10.15 7.80
N ALA A 209 9.50 -8.94 7.40
CA ALA A 209 10.30 -7.74 7.60
C ALA A 209 10.55 -7.47 9.09
N LEU A 210 9.53 -7.54 9.95
CA LEU A 210 9.70 -7.40 11.41
C LEU A 210 10.68 -8.43 12.00
N LYS A 211 10.69 -9.65 11.44
CA LYS A 211 11.50 -10.75 11.97
C LYS A 211 12.93 -10.78 11.43
N LYS A 212 13.15 -10.36 10.18
CA LYS A 212 14.37 -10.70 9.43
C LYS A 212 15.02 -9.53 8.70
N ALA A 213 14.30 -8.43 8.44
CA ALA A 213 14.88 -7.36 7.64
C ALA A 213 16.00 -6.66 8.40
N SER A 214 17.08 -6.35 7.71
CA SER A 214 18.16 -5.52 8.22
C SER A 214 17.70 -4.07 8.40
N ALA A 215 18.33 -3.35 9.33
CA ALA A 215 18.10 -1.92 9.50
C ALA A 215 18.53 -1.16 8.24
N GLY A 216 17.72 -0.20 7.81
CA GLY A 216 17.95 0.60 6.60
C GLY A 216 17.56 -0.13 5.31
N SER A 217 16.79 -1.21 5.40
CA SER A 217 16.31 -1.91 4.21
C SER A 217 15.12 -1.22 3.56
N PHE A 218 15.09 -1.27 2.24
CA PHE A 218 13.96 -0.92 1.40
C PHE A 218 13.62 -2.16 0.58
N TYR A 219 12.32 -2.46 0.45
CA TYR A 219 11.84 -3.56 -0.40
C TYR A 219 10.64 -3.11 -1.24
N TYR A 220 10.66 -3.41 -2.53
CA TYR A 220 9.43 -3.38 -3.32
C TYR A 220 8.55 -4.59 -2.99
N VAL A 221 7.22 -4.40 -3.07
CA VAL A 221 6.23 -5.44 -2.75
C VAL A 221 5.35 -5.71 -3.95
N GLU A 222 5.71 -6.75 -4.71
CA GLU A 222 4.99 -7.22 -5.90
C GLU A 222 4.91 -8.74 -5.97
N ASN A 223 3.91 -9.25 -6.69
CA ASN A 223 3.80 -10.65 -7.11
C ASN A 223 3.08 -10.74 -8.47
N GLY A 224 3.66 -10.10 -9.49
CA GLY A 224 3.11 -10.03 -10.83
C GLY A 224 2.80 -8.61 -11.29
N GLN A 225 2.28 -8.50 -12.52
CA GLN A 225 1.96 -7.24 -13.18
C GLN A 225 0.77 -7.43 -14.14
N ALA A 226 0.06 -6.36 -14.43
CA ALA A 226 -1.03 -6.34 -15.41
C ALA A 226 -1.20 -4.93 -15.99
N SER A 227 -1.63 -4.86 -17.24
CA SER A 227 -2.11 -3.61 -17.84
C SER A 227 -3.50 -3.25 -17.33
N TYR A 228 -3.85 -1.96 -17.40
CA TYR A 228 -5.20 -1.53 -17.04
C TYR A 228 -6.26 -2.06 -18.01
N ALA A 229 -5.93 -2.22 -19.29
CA ALA A 229 -6.82 -2.86 -20.26
C ALA A 229 -7.19 -4.29 -19.82
N GLU A 230 -6.23 -5.09 -19.35
CA GLU A 230 -6.49 -6.44 -18.84
C GLU A 230 -7.36 -6.41 -17.58
N ILE A 231 -7.04 -5.54 -16.61
CA ILE A 231 -7.79 -5.42 -15.35
C ILE A 231 -9.25 -5.00 -15.62
N VAL A 232 -9.44 -3.98 -16.46
CA VAL A 232 -10.78 -3.48 -16.80
C VAL A 232 -11.56 -4.48 -17.64
N THR A 233 -10.90 -5.25 -18.51
CA THR A 233 -11.53 -6.38 -19.20
C THR A 233 -12.04 -7.42 -18.21
N ALA A 234 -11.21 -7.81 -17.23
CA ALA A 234 -11.61 -8.74 -16.19
C ALA A 234 -12.79 -8.21 -15.35
N ILE A 235 -12.82 -6.90 -15.06
CA ILE A 235 -13.96 -6.24 -14.39
C ILE A 235 -15.21 -6.31 -15.26
N ALA A 236 -15.12 -6.01 -16.56
CA ALA A 236 -16.24 -6.05 -17.48
C ALA A 236 -16.87 -7.45 -17.54
N GLU A 237 -16.04 -8.49 -17.71
CA GLU A 237 -16.46 -9.88 -17.69
C GLU A 237 -17.12 -10.24 -16.36
N ARG A 238 -16.50 -9.86 -15.24
CA ARG A 238 -16.99 -10.17 -13.89
C ARG A 238 -18.34 -9.49 -13.60
N LEU A 239 -18.60 -8.32 -14.18
CA LEU A 239 -19.85 -7.59 -14.04
C LEU A 239 -20.91 -7.95 -15.10
N GLY A 240 -20.57 -8.80 -16.08
CA GLY A 240 -21.47 -9.12 -17.19
C GLY A 240 -21.73 -7.93 -18.14
N LEU A 241 -20.76 -7.02 -18.26
CA LEU A 241 -20.83 -5.87 -19.17
C LEU A 241 -20.25 -6.22 -20.54
N GLY A 242 -20.52 -5.36 -21.54
CA GLY A 242 -19.91 -5.47 -22.86
C GLY A 242 -18.39 -5.19 -22.86
N ALA A 243 -17.78 -5.23 -24.04
CA ALA A 243 -16.35 -4.98 -24.20
C ALA A 243 -15.94 -3.63 -23.57
N PRO A 244 -14.81 -3.59 -22.83
CA PRO A 244 -14.34 -2.36 -22.21
C PRO A 244 -13.93 -1.35 -23.27
N GLN A 245 -14.03 -0.06 -22.92
CA GLN A 245 -13.77 1.04 -23.85
C GLN A 245 -12.63 1.93 -23.37
N PRO A 246 -11.82 2.48 -24.29
CA PRO A 246 -10.89 3.53 -23.93
C PRO A 246 -11.65 4.75 -23.40
N TRP A 247 -11.07 5.41 -22.41
CA TRP A 247 -11.56 6.67 -21.89
C TRP A 247 -10.59 7.78 -22.31
N PRO A 248 -11.08 8.81 -23.03
CA PRO A 248 -10.30 10.03 -23.23
C PRO A 248 -9.74 10.55 -21.90
N VAL A 249 -8.44 10.86 -21.89
CA VAL A 249 -7.70 11.22 -20.66
C VAL A 249 -8.34 12.43 -19.98
N GLU A 250 -8.76 13.42 -20.76
CA GLU A 250 -9.38 14.65 -20.28
C GLU A 250 -10.72 14.38 -19.58
N ALA A 251 -11.53 13.46 -20.12
CA ALA A 251 -12.79 13.07 -19.50
C ALA A 251 -12.58 12.24 -18.23
N ALA A 252 -11.52 11.41 -18.18
CA ALA A 252 -11.15 10.73 -16.94
C ALA A 252 -10.65 11.74 -15.87
N ILE A 253 -9.92 12.79 -16.27
CA ILE A 253 -9.50 13.89 -15.39
C ILE A 253 -10.71 14.66 -14.85
N GLU A 254 -11.73 14.91 -15.67
CA GLU A 254 -12.96 15.58 -15.24
C GLU A 254 -13.71 14.77 -14.16
N GLU A 255 -13.80 13.45 -14.31
CA GLU A 255 -14.51 12.58 -13.35
C GLU A 255 -13.69 12.28 -12.08
N TRP A 256 -12.40 11.98 -12.22
CA TRP A 256 -11.56 11.49 -11.10
C TRP A 256 -10.54 12.49 -10.59
N GLY A 257 -10.36 13.63 -11.26
CA GLY A 257 -9.28 14.55 -11.01
C GLY A 257 -7.94 14.08 -11.58
N PHE A 258 -7.02 15.04 -11.77
CA PHE A 258 -5.73 14.80 -12.42
C PHE A 258 -4.92 13.68 -11.75
N GLY A 259 -4.83 13.70 -10.41
CA GLY A 259 -4.00 12.74 -9.67
C GLY A 259 -4.43 11.29 -9.87
N HIS A 260 -5.73 11.00 -9.79
CA HIS A 260 -6.23 9.64 -10.00
C HIS A 260 -6.17 9.23 -11.47
N ALA A 261 -6.68 10.07 -12.38
CA ALA A 261 -6.73 9.73 -13.80
C ALA A 261 -5.33 9.49 -14.40
N VAL A 262 -4.37 10.37 -14.09
CA VAL A 262 -3.02 10.31 -14.66
C VAL A 262 -2.12 9.38 -13.85
N TYR A 263 -1.96 9.62 -12.54
CA TYR A 263 -0.95 8.89 -11.77
C TYR A 263 -1.42 7.56 -11.20
N SER A 264 -2.71 7.38 -10.91
CA SER A 264 -3.21 6.08 -10.45
C SER A 264 -3.54 5.19 -11.64
N PHE A 265 -4.32 5.68 -12.61
CA PHE A 265 -4.88 4.86 -13.69
C PHE A 265 -4.15 4.97 -15.03
N GLY A 266 -3.38 6.03 -15.26
CA GLY A 266 -2.67 6.28 -16.52
C GLY A 266 -1.16 6.02 -16.51
N SER A 267 -0.53 5.86 -15.34
CA SER A 267 0.92 5.68 -15.24
C SER A 267 1.34 4.22 -15.39
N ASN A 268 2.59 3.97 -15.73
CA ASN A 268 3.26 2.71 -15.43
C ASN A 268 3.86 2.75 -14.02
N SER A 269 3.93 1.61 -13.34
CA SER A 269 4.73 1.42 -12.12
C SER A 269 5.13 -0.05 -12.04
N ARG A 270 6.31 -0.37 -12.56
CA ARG A 270 6.79 -1.75 -12.70
C ARG A 270 8.03 -1.92 -11.85
N VAL A 271 7.96 -2.79 -10.86
CA VAL A 271 9.05 -3.02 -9.89
C VAL A 271 9.34 -4.52 -9.75
N SER A 272 10.48 -4.85 -9.16
CA SER A 272 10.89 -6.22 -8.83
C SER A 272 11.02 -6.38 -7.32
N ALA A 273 10.40 -7.42 -6.75
CA ALA A 273 10.55 -7.77 -5.33
C ALA A 273 11.62 -8.86 -5.11
N GLN A 274 12.58 -9.02 -6.03
CA GLN A 274 13.62 -10.05 -5.92
C GLN A 274 14.37 -9.99 -4.58
N ARG A 275 14.69 -8.79 -4.10
CA ARG A 275 15.39 -8.60 -2.83
C ARG A 275 14.61 -9.15 -1.63
N ALA A 276 13.29 -8.91 -1.58
CA ALA A 276 12.44 -9.46 -0.52
C ALA A 276 12.39 -11.00 -0.55
N ARG A 277 12.38 -11.61 -1.76
CA ARG A 277 12.42 -13.07 -1.92
C ARG A 277 13.75 -13.65 -1.43
N THR A 278 14.86 -13.05 -1.84
CA THR A 278 16.21 -13.55 -1.53
C THR A 278 16.60 -13.32 -0.07
N GLU A 279 16.38 -12.12 0.48
CA GLU A 279 16.83 -11.78 1.83
C GLU A 279 15.87 -12.25 2.93
N LEU A 280 14.56 -12.21 2.69
CA LEU A 280 13.56 -12.51 3.72
C LEU A 280 12.93 -13.90 3.57
N GLY A 281 13.15 -14.55 2.42
CA GLY A 281 12.49 -15.80 2.05
C GLY A 281 11.00 -15.62 1.78
N TRP A 282 10.59 -14.44 1.27
CA TRP A 282 9.18 -14.15 0.98
C TRP A 282 8.71 -14.93 -0.25
N LEU A 283 7.70 -15.77 -0.06
CA LEU A 283 7.11 -16.63 -1.09
C LEU A 283 5.61 -16.30 -1.22
N PRO A 284 5.25 -15.29 -2.04
CA PRO A 284 3.85 -14.95 -2.25
C PRO A 284 3.14 -16.05 -3.06
N GLU A 285 1.93 -16.42 -2.65
CA GLU A 285 1.24 -17.61 -3.18
C GLU A 285 -0.11 -17.29 -3.85
N HIS A 286 -0.58 -16.05 -3.75
CA HIS A 286 -1.90 -15.70 -4.26
C HIS A 286 -1.89 -15.50 -5.78
N ARG A 287 -3.05 -15.80 -6.38
CA ARG A 287 -3.29 -15.68 -7.83
C ARG A 287 -3.19 -14.23 -8.27
N SER A 288 -2.88 -14.01 -9.55
CA SER A 288 -2.82 -12.68 -10.17
C SER A 288 -4.10 -11.86 -9.96
N VAL A 289 -3.95 -10.53 -10.05
CA VAL A 289 -5.08 -9.58 -9.97
C VAL A 289 -6.21 -9.93 -10.94
N ILE A 290 -5.88 -10.42 -12.14
CA ILE A 290 -6.87 -10.80 -13.16
C ILE A 290 -7.71 -11.98 -12.71
N GLU A 291 -7.08 -13.05 -12.25
CA GLU A 291 -7.79 -14.23 -11.76
C GLU A 291 -8.59 -13.92 -10.49
N TRP A 292 -8.03 -13.09 -9.60
CA TRP A 292 -8.76 -12.62 -8.42
C TRP A 292 -10.00 -11.82 -8.81
N VAL A 293 -9.89 -10.87 -9.76
CA VAL A 293 -11.06 -10.10 -10.24
C VAL A 293 -12.13 -11.04 -10.80
N LYS A 294 -11.75 -12.00 -11.65
CA LYS A 294 -12.71 -12.91 -12.30
C LYS A 294 -13.41 -13.86 -11.32
N ARG A 295 -12.72 -14.31 -10.27
CA ARG A 295 -13.19 -15.40 -9.40
C ARG A 295 -13.63 -14.93 -8.01
N ASP A 296 -12.84 -14.08 -7.40
CA ASP A 296 -12.84 -13.85 -5.95
C ASP A 296 -13.28 -12.43 -5.56
N MET A 297 -13.23 -11.47 -6.49
CA MET A 297 -13.75 -10.13 -6.26
C MET A 297 -15.22 -10.21 -5.89
N LYS A 298 -15.54 -9.66 -4.72
CA LYS A 298 -16.90 -9.57 -4.21
C LYS A 298 -17.72 -8.66 -5.11
N LEU A 299 -18.84 -9.20 -5.56
CA LEU A 299 -19.88 -8.43 -6.21
C LEU A 299 -20.80 -7.95 -5.10
N ASP A 300 -20.44 -6.86 -4.43
CA ASP A 300 -21.37 -6.22 -3.51
C ASP A 300 -22.64 -5.87 -4.32
N LYS A 301 -23.82 -6.20 -3.77
CA LYS A 301 -25.10 -6.00 -4.46
C LYS A 301 -25.46 -4.52 -4.49
#